data_AF-A0A959KZ69-F1
#
_entry.id   AF-A0A959KZ69-F1
#
_cell.length_a   1.000
_cell.length_b   1.000
_cell.length_c   1.000
_cell.angle_alpha   90.00
_cell.angle_beta   90.00
_cell.angle_gamma   90.00
#
_symmetry.space_group_name_H-M   'P 1'
#
loop_
_entity.id
_entity.type
_entity.pdbx_description
1 polymer ?
#
loop_
_entity_poly.entity_id
_entity_poly.type
_entity_poly.pdbx_seq_one_letter_code
_entity_poly.pdbx_strand_id
1 'polypeptide(L)'
;MRRVTLSLLTLLTTVLAWAQPPEFIFTSSGSSLNFSSRIEFGGVPAVTGDWVGAFDFDYNCAGAGQVIYNGMLGFAATAFTIYADDGFGGGEIDGCPGACEPFTLILWRSSTGTFHQVPNSASPISIPYVDVDDNSWVDGYSSSDMIFGAVTLNFSTTPTNVLPVELFYFKGQLQDEGVALSWATLSEVSNSHFNVEHSTDGQNFEVIGRIEGAGDHVGLLEYSFLDKFPAKGVNYYRLQQVDYDGHFEYSEV
;
A
#
# COMPACT_ATOMS: atom_id res chain seq x y z
N MET A 1 -59.34 23.56 -15.72
CA MET A 1 -58.47 23.13 -14.61
C MET A 1 -57.91 21.74 -14.91
N ARG A 2 -56.59 21.60 -15.09
CA ARG A 2 -55.84 20.37 -14.77
C ARG A 2 -54.38 20.77 -14.63
N ARG A 3 -53.92 20.89 -13.39
CA ARG A 3 -52.49 21.02 -13.07
C ARG A 3 -51.91 19.61 -13.09
N VAL A 4 -50.90 19.38 -13.93
CA VAL A 4 -50.11 18.15 -13.91
C VAL A 4 -48.99 18.39 -12.90
N THR A 5 -49.05 17.71 -11.76
CA THR A 5 -47.98 17.68 -10.77
C THR A 5 -46.87 16.76 -11.29
N LEU A 6 -45.71 17.33 -11.61
CA LEU A 6 -44.51 16.56 -11.91
C LEU A 6 -43.88 16.16 -10.57
N SER A 7 -44.13 14.93 -10.11
CA SER A 7 -43.44 14.39 -8.94
C SER A 7 -42.04 13.97 -9.37
N LEU A 8 -41.03 14.77 -8.98
CA LEU A 8 -39.62 14.44 -9.13
C LEU A 8 -39.32 13.27 -8.18
N LEU A 9 -39.28 12.05 -8.71
CA LEU A 9 -38.82 10.88 -7.99
C LEU A 9 -37.28 10.94 -7.96
N THR A 10 -36.71 11.48 -6.89
CA THR A 10 -35.28 11.35 -6.61
C THR A 10 -35.00 9.89 -6.30
N LEU A 11 -34.48 9.16 -7.30
CA LEU A 11 -33.92 7.84 -7.09
C LEU A 11 -32.62 8.04 -6.31
N LEU A 12 -32.70 7.97 -4.98
CA LEU A 12 -31.53 7.89 -4.12
C LEU A 12 -30.93 6.49 -4.34
N THR A 13 -30.08 6.34 -5.35
CA THR A 13 -29.21 5.19 -5.45
C THR A 13 -28.25 5.30 -4.27
N THR A 14 -28.60 4.66 -3.15
CA THR A 14 -27.60 4.32 -2.15
C THR A 14 -26.63 3.41 -2.87
N VAL A 15 -25.54 3.98 -3.38
CA VAL A 15 -24.33 3.19 -3.61
C VAL A 15 -24.09 2.53 -2.27
N LEU A 16 -24.22 1.21 -2.18
CA LEU A 16 -23.63 0.50 -1.05
C LEU A 16 -22.15 0.84 -1.16
N ALA A 17 -21.71 1.83 -0.39
CA ALA A 17 -20.31 2.05 -0.15
C ALA A 17 -19.86 0.77 0.55
N TRP A 18 -19.20 -0.10 -0.20
CA TRP A 18 -18.45 -1.20 0.38
C TRP A 18 -17.51 -0.58 1.41
N ALA A 19 -17.56 -1.09 2.64
CA ALA A 19 -16.79 -0.52 3.74
C ALA A 19 -15.32 -0.47 3.33
N GLN A 20 -14.68 0.67 3.60
CA GLN A 20 -13.25 0.86 3.41
C GLN A 20 -12.50 -0.25 4.17
N PRO A 21 -11.48 -0.88 3.58
CA PRO A 21 -10.63 -1.83 4.29
C PRO A 21 -10.05 -1.17 5.55
N PRO A 22 -10.03 -1.85 6.71
CA PRO A 22 -9.42 -1.30 7.93
C PRO A 22 -7.98 -0.83 7.73
N GLU A 23 -7.22 -1.52 6.88
CA GLU A 23 -5.83 -1.21 6.53
C GLU A 23 -5.70 0.08 5.71
N PHE A 24 -6.79 0.52 5.10
CA PHE A 24 -6.83 1.71 4.26
C PHE A 24 -7.29 2.92 5.06
N ILE A 25 -7.53 2.80 6.37
CA ILE A 25 -7.90 3.93 7.24
C ILE A 25 -6.68 4.85 7.38
N PHE A 26 -6.87 6.14 7.15
CA PHE A 26 -5.83 7.16 7.21
C PHE A 26 -6.30 8.39 7.99
N THR A 27 -5.35 9.19 8.48
CA THR A 27 -5.64 10.51 9.08
C THR A 27 -5.24 11.60 8.09
N SER A 28 -6.15 12.53 7.79
CA SER A 28 -5.86 13.64 6.88
C SER A 28 -4.98 14.70 7.53
N SER A 29 -3.94 15.15 6.84
CA SER A 29 -3.02 16.20 7.30
C SER A 29 -2.83 17.34 6.28
N GLY A 30 -2.00 18.33 6.66
CA GLY A 30 -1.94 19.65 6.03
C GLY A 30 -1.34 19.71 4.62
N SER A 31 -0.74 18.63 4.13
CA SER A 31 -0.19 18.51 2.77
C SER A 31 -0.97 17.44 2.01
N SER A 32 -1.39 17.75 0.78
CA SER A 32 -2.27 16.85 0.01
C SER A 32 -1.98 16.84 -1.49
N LEU A 33 -2.04 15.65 -2.08
CA LEU A 33 -1.97 15.42 -3.52
C LEU A 33 -3.27 14.78 -4.02
N ASN A 34 -3.81 15.21 -5.16
CA ASN A 34 -4.99 14.59 -5.75
C ASN A 34 -4.57 13.47 -6.70
N PHE A 35 -4.82 12.23 -6.33
CA PHE A 35 -4.61 11.06 -7.18
C PHE A 35 -5.82 10.78 -8.07
N SER A 36 -5.61 10.50 -9.36
CA SER A 36 -6.65 9.96 -10.25
C SER A 36 -6.05 9.01 -11.28
N SER A 37 -6.66 7.85 -11.47
CA SER A 37 -6.16 6.86 -12.44
C SER A 37 -7.27 5.93 -12.94
N ARG A 38 -7.02 5.32 -14.10
CA ARG A 38 -7.78 4.17 -14.59
C ARG A 38 -7.21 2.90 -13.96
N ILE A 39 -8.07 2.02 -13.45
CA ILE A 39 -7.67 0.81 -12.73
C ILE A 39 -8.04 -0.43 -13.53
N GLU A 40 -7.04 -1.24 -13.83
CA GLU A 40 -7.19 -2.55 -14.49
C GLU A 40 -6.49 -3.65 -13.68
N PHE A 41 -7.09 -4.82 -13.62
CA PHE A 41 -6.51 -6.05 -13.07
C PHE A 41 -6.43 -7.10 -14.18
N GLY A 42 -5.21 -7.49 -14.57
CA GLY A 42 -4.97 -8.39 -15.71
C GLY A 42 -5.49 -7.83 -17.05
N GLY A 43 -5.47 -6.50 -17.22
CA GLY A 43 -6.02 -5.82 -18.40
C GLY A 43 -7.55 -5.75 -18.45
N VAL A 44 -8.24 -6.15 -17.37
CA VAL A 44 -9.70 -6.03 -17.21
C VAL A 44 -9.99 -4.90 -16.23
N PRO A 45 -10.94 -3.99 -16.51
CA PRO A 45 -11.34 -2.96 -15.54
C PRO A 45 -11.65 -3.56 -14.17
N ALA A 46 -11.14 -2.93 -13.11
CA ALA A 46 -11.53 -3.26 -11.75
C ALA A 46 -13.04 -3.00 -11.53
N VAL A 47 -13.60 -3.49 -10.42
CA VAL A 47 -15.05 -3.46 -10.21
C VAL A 47 -15.43 -2.47 -9.10
N THR A 48 -16.67 -1.99 -9.15
CA THR A 48 -17.23 -1.18 -8.06
C THR A 48 -17.19 -1.97 -6.76
N GLY A 49 -16.55 -1.39 -5.74
CA GLY A 49 -16.34 -2.02 -4.45
C GLY A 49 -14.87 -2.21 -4.11
N ASP A 50 -13.99 -2.33 -5.11
CA ASP A 50 -12.55 -2.35 -4.90
C ASP A 50 -12.06 -1.01 -4.35
N TRP A 51 -10.90 -1.00 -3.71
CA TRP A 51 -10.27 0.21 -3.16
C TRP A 51 -8.82 0.30 -3.61
N VAL A 52 -8.33 1.52 -3.80
CA VAL A 52 -6.90 1.79 -3.98
C VAL A 52 -6.43 2.67 -2.83
N GLY A 53 -5.33 2.29 -2.20
CA GLY A 53 -4.67 3.04 -1.14
C GLY A 53 -3.24 3.40 -1.54
N ALA A 54 -2.77 4.55 -1.07
CA ALA A 54 -1.37 4.95 -1.11
C ALA A 54 -0.79 4.76 0.30
N PHE A 55 0.38 4.12 0.36
CA PHE A 55 1.06 3.76 1.59
C PHE A 55 2.46 4.36 1.59
N ASP A 56 2.88 4.94 2.71
CA ASP A 56 4.24 5.47 2.91
C ASP A 56 5.29 4.34 3.03
N PHE A 57 6.54 4.69 3.38
CA PHE A 57 7.61 3.71 3.58
C PHE A 57 7.40 2.80 4.80
N ASP A 58 6.70 3.30 5.82
CA ASP A 58 6.34 2.56 7.03
C ASP A 58 5.04 1.74 6.90
N TYR A 59 4.44 1.77 5.70
CA TYR A 59 3.17 1.17 5.31
C TYR A 59 1.96 1.66 6.10
N ASN A 60 1.97 2.94 6.50
CA ASN A 60 0.76 3.61 6.94
C ASN A 60 -0.01 4.11 5.71
N CYS A 61 -1.34 3.99 5.75
CA CYS A 61 -2.17 4.50 4.67
C CYS A 61 -2.13 6.04 4.71
N ALA A 62 -1.59 6.64 3.66
CA ALA A 62 -1.57 8.08 3.45
C ALA A 62 -2.84 8.58 2.74
N GLY A 63 -3.62 7.70 2.11
CA GLY A 63 -4.85 8.08 1.43
C GLY A 63 -5.47 6.93 0.66
N ALA A 64 -6.79 6.90 0.55
CA ALA A 64 -7.48 5.83 -0.16
C ALA A 64 -8.77 6.28 -0.86
N GLY A 65 -9.09 5.62 -1.97
CA GLY A 65 -10.28 5.89 -2.77
C GLY A 65 -10.93 4.62 -3.30
N GLN A 66 -12.25 4.57 -3.20
CA GLN A 66 -13.03 3.50 -3.81
C GLN A 66 -12.93 3.56 -5.34
N VAL A 67 -12.77 2.40 -5.96
CA VAL A 67 -12.82 2.21 -7.40
C VAL A 67 -14.28 2.28 -7.86
N ILE A 68 -14.53 3.11 -8.87
CA ILE A 68 -15.83 3.30 -9.49
C ILE A 68 -15.77 2.76 -10.92
N TYR A 69 -16.61 1.76 -11.22
CA TYR A 69 -16.76 1.23 -12.57
C TYR A 69 -17.81 2.03 -13.37
N ASN A 70 -17.41 2.59 -14.51
CA ASN A 70 -18.31 3.24 -15.45
C ASN A 70 -18.73 2.24 -16.55
N GLY A 71 -19.89 1.61 -16.36
CA GLY A 71 -20.42 0.63 -17.30
C GLY A 71 -20.77 1.16 -18.69
N MET A 72 -20.95 2.47 -18.87
CA MET A 72 -21.18 3.08 -20.20
C MET A 72 -19.90 3.24 -21.00
N LEU A 73 -18.78 3.52 -20.32
CA LEU A 73 -17.48 3.80 -20.95
C LEU A 73 -16.50 2.62 -20.85
N GLY A 74 -16.85 1.55 -20.13
CA GLY A 74 -16.06 0.31 -20.05
C GLY A 74 -14.73 0.47 -19.31
N PHE A 75 -14.64 1.41 -18.36
CA PHE A 75 -13.45 1.60 -17.53
C PHE A 75 -13.80 1.74 -16.05
N ALA A 76 -12.82 1.45 -15.20
CA ALA A 76 -12.87 1.76 -13.79
C ALA A 76 -11.84 2.82 -13.45
N ALA A 77 -12.18 3.72 -12.53
CA ALA A 77 -11.29 4.76 -12.07
C ALA A 77 -11.41 4.95 -10.56
N THR A 78 -10.35 5.48 -9.97
CA THR A 78 -10.35 5.96 -8.58
C THR A 78 -9.85 7.39 -8.55
N ALA A 79 -10.30 8.15 -7.57
CA ALA A 79 -9.74 9.43 -7.23
C ALA A 79 -9.74 9.61 -5.72
N PHE A 80 -8.61 10.01 -5.16
CA PHE A 80 -8.47 10.27 -3.72
C PHE A 80 -7.33 11.21 -3.44
N THR A 81 -7.33 11.77 -2.24
CA THR A 81 -6.26 12.62 -1.76
C THR A 81 -5.23 11.79 -1.00
N ILE A 82 -3.95 11.96 -1.33
CA ILE A 82 -2.82 11.40 -0.59
C ILE A 82 -2.35 12.49 0.38
N TYR A 83 -2.37 12.19 1.67
CA TYR A 83 -2.03 13.09 2.77
C TYR A 83 -0.61 12.85 3.19
N ALA A 84 0.18 13.89 3.00
CA ALA A 84 1.62 13.82 2.93
C ALA A 84 2.32 14.14 4.26
N ASP A 85 1.75 13.71 5.38
CA ASP A 85 2.27 13.92 6.74
C ASP A 85 1.26 13.20 7.63
N ASP A 86 1.25 11.88 7.62
CA ASP A 86 0.17 11.12 8.26
C ASP A 86 0.17 11.21 9.81
N GLY A 87 1.15 11.94 10.37
CA GLY A 87 1.36 12.15 11.80
C GLY A 87 2.08 11.01 12.51
N PHE A 88 2.52 9.97 11.79
CA PHE A 88 3.19 8.77 12.32
C PHE A 88 4.67 8.67 11.94
N GLY A 89 5.39 9.78 11.80
CA GLY A 89 6.84 9.72 11.62
C GLY A 89 7.51 11.07 11.78
N GLY A 90 8.20 11.30 12.92
CA GLY A 90 9.37 12.18 13.02
C GLY A 90 9.33 13.65 12.56
N GLY A 91 8.23 14.18 12.01
CA GLY A 91 8.17 15.48 11.33
C GLY A 91 8.60 15.46 9.86
N GLU A 92 8.56 14.32 9.17
CA GLU A 92 8.81 14.23 7.72
C GLU A 92 7.48 14.38 6.94
N ILE A 93 7.55 14.90 5.70
CA ILE A 93 6.39 15.29 4.88
C ILE A 93 6.23 14.27 3.73
N ASP A 94 5.34 13.30 3.88
CA ASP A 94 4.98 12.21 2.94
C ASP A 94 4.36 12.64 1.59
N GLY A 95 4.95 13.53 0.79
CA GLY A 95 4.45 13.77 -0.59
C GLY A 95 4.28 15.21 -1.04
N CYS A 96 5.40 15.89 -1.29
CA CYS A 96 5.47 17.04 -2.21
C CYS A 96 6.83 17.15 -2.94
N PRO A 97 6.87 17.68 -4.18
CA PRO A 97 8.03 17.54 -5.07
C PRO A 97 9.32 18.15 -4.48
N GLY A 98 10.41 17.39 -4.53
CA GLY A 98 11.76 17.78 -4.10
C GLY A 98 12.21 17.18 -2.77
N ALA A 99 11.27 16.71 -1.92
CA ALA A 99 11.54 16.06 -0.65
C ALA A 99 10.47 15.01 -0.25
N CYS A 100 9.75 14.40 -1.22
CA CYS A 100 8.79 13.33 -0.91
C CYS A 100 9.50 12.06 -0.45
N GLU A 101 8.92 11.38 0.53
CA GLU A 101 9.04 9.93 0.62
C GLU A 101 8.22 9.26 -0.50
N PRO A 102 8.72 8.20 -1.12
CA PRO A 102 7.99 7.52 -2.18
C PRO A 102 6.90 6.61 -1.57
N PHE A 103 5.79 6.42 -2.29
CA PHE A 103 4.67 5.63 -1.80
C PHE A 103 4.40 4.38 -2.65
N THR A 104 3.79 3.39 -2.02
CA THR A 104 3.34 2.15 -2.65
C THR A 104 1.83 2.21 -2.86
N LEU A 105 1.37 1.89 -4.09
CA LEU A 105 -0.05 1.81 -4.39
C LEU A 105 -0.55 0.37 -4.26
N ILE A 106 -1.66 0.21 -3.54
CA ILE A 106 -2.19 -1.10 -3.18
C ILE A 106 -3.67 -1.16 -3.54
N LEU A 107 -4.04 -2.14 -4.37
CA LEU A 107 -5.41 -2.46 -4.72
C LEU A 107 -5.96 -3.52 -3.78
N TRP A 108 -7.02 -3.19 -3.06
CA TRP A 108 -7.85 -4.17 -2.38
C TRP A 108 -9.04 -4.57 -3.23
N ARG A 109 -9.20 -5.89 -3.41
CA ARG A 109 -10.26 -6.51 -4.21
C ARG A 109 -11.43 -6.90 -3.33
N SER A 110 -12.56 -6.23 -3.48
CA SER A 110 -13.79 -6.51 -2.72
C SER A 110 -14.34 -7.92 -2.94
N SER A 111 -14.17 -8.45 -4.15
CA SER A 111 -14.66 -9.77 -4.54
C SER A 111 -13.93 -10.95 -3.87
N THR A 112 -12.67 -10.74 -3.45
CA THR A 112 -11.79 -11.81 -2.95
C THR A 112 -11.17 -11.49 -1.59
N GLY A 113 -11.22 -10.24 -1.13
CA GLY A 113 -10.54 -9.79 0.09
C GLY A 113 -9.03 -9.67 -0.05
N THR A 114 -8.50 -9.72 -1.28
CA THR A 114 -7.05 -9.77 -1.55
C THR A 114 -6.47 -8.41 -1.87
N PHE A 115 -5.20 -8.20 -1.52
CA PHE A 115 -4.45 -7.00 -1.81
C PHE A 115 -3.42 -7.26 -2.92
N HIS A 116 -3.09 -6.24 -3.72
CA HIS A 116 -2.15 -6.31 -4.85
C HIS A 116 -1.37 -5.00 -4.98
N GLN A 117 -0.03 -5.04 -5.06
CA GLN A 117 0.82 -3.84 -5.18
C GLN A 117 1.12 -3.43 -6.65
N VAL A 118 1.47 -2.16 -6.89
CA VAL A 118 2.02 -1.66 -8.17
C VAL A 118 3.36 -0.94 -7.96
N PRO A 119 4.38 -1.22 -8.81
CA PRO A 119 4.51 -2.43 -9.59
C PRO A 119 4.67 -3.62 -8.62
N ASN A 120 4.60 -4.82 -9.14
CA ASN A 120 5.13 -6.06 -8.55
C ASN A 120 6.64 -6.03 -8.19
N SER A 121 7.18 -4.87 -7.83
CA SER A 121 8.56 -4.66 -7.40
C SER A 121 8.52 -3.96 -6.06
N ALA A 122 9.29 -4.47 -5.09
CA ALA A 122 9.52 -3.91 -3.75
C ALA A 122 9.99 -2.44 -3.71
N SER A 123 10.12 -1.78 -4.87
CA SER A 123 10.50 -0.39 -5.00
C SER A 123 9.25 0.50 -5.03
N PRO A 124 9.13 1.46 -4.10
CA PRO A 124 8.12 2.50 -4.12
C PRO A 124 8.01 3.20 -5.48
N ILE A 125 6.80 3.59 -5.90
CA ILE A 125 6.63 4.35 -7.16
C ILE A 125 7.17 5.76 -6.93
N SER A 126 8.34 6.06 -7.50
CA SER A 126 8.77 7.45 -7.69
C SER A 126 7.94 8.05 -8.83
N ILE A 127 6.89 8.82 -8.51
CA ILE A 127 6.08 9.44 -9.57
C ILE A 127 6.87 10.60 -10.20
N PRO A 128 7.14 10.57 -11.52
CA PRO A 128 7.79 11.69 -12.18
C PRO A 128 6.90 12.94 -12.12
N TYR A 129 7.41 13.97 -11.47
CA TYR A 129 6.89 15.33 -11.54
C TYR A 129 7.00 15.82 -12.99
N VAL A 130 5.86 16.12 -13.62
CA VAL A 130 5.84 16.97 -14.83
C VAL A 130 5.61 18.38 -14.33
N ASP A 131 6.70 19.14 -14.22
CA ASP A 131 6.61 20.59 -14.13
C ASP A 131 5.93 21.08 -15.41
N VAL A 132 4.71 21.60 -15.32
CA VAL A 132 4.04 22.20 -16.47
C VAL A 132 4.56 23.62 -16.74
N ASP A 133 5.41 24.15 -15.84
CA ASP A 133 5.76 25.56 -15.80
C ASP A 133 7.29 25.78 -15.75
N ASP A 134 7.95 25.51 -16.87
CA ASP A 134 9.05 26.39 -17.28
C ASP A 134 8.43 27.81 -17.43
N ASN A 135 8.55 28.73 -16.47
CA ASN A 135 9.84 29.23 -16.01
C ASN A 135 9.78 29.92 -14.61
N SER A 136 9.81 29.12 -13.54
CA SER A 136 10.30 29.45 -12.18
C SER A 136 9.67 30.62 -11.39
N TRP A 137 9.10 30.34 -10.22
CA TRP A 137 9.55 30.75 -8.87
C TRP A 137 8.77 29.92 -7.85
N VAL A 138 9.47 29.12 -7.04
CA VAL A 138 8.90 28.36 -5.91
C VAL A 138 8.87 29.29 -4.69
N ASP A 139 7.67 29.51 -4.14
CA ASP A 139 7.41 29.68 -2.71
C ASP A 139 5.90 29.77 -2.47
N GLY A 140 5.34 28.89 -1.64
CA GLY A 140 3.98 29.01 -1.12
C GLY A 140 3.03 27.89 -1.54
N TYR A 141 2.91 26.89 -0.66
CA TYR A 141 1.86 25.88 -0.65
C TYR A 141 0.47 26.53 -0.72
N SER A 142 -0.25 26.32 -1.83
CA SER A 142 -1.70 26.40 -1.87
C SER A 142 -2.27 25.47 -2.95
N SER A 143 -2.84 24.36 -2.49
CA SER A 143 -4.15 23.82 -2.88
C SER A 143 -4.48 23.62 -4.36
N SER A 144 -4.86 22.37 -4.66
CA SER A 144 -5.94 21.92 -5.57
C SER A 144 -5.61 21.41 -6.97
N ASP A 145 -4.50 21.75 -7.61
CA ASP A 145 -4.31 21.41 -9.04
C ASP A 145 -3.07 20.55 -9.34
N MET A 146 -2.89 19.43 -8.63
CA MET A 146 -2.14 18.29 -9.16
C MET A 146 -3.12 17.29 -9.74
N ILE A 147 -3.53 17.50 -10.99
CA ILE A 147 -4.25 16.47 -11.76
C ILE A 147 -3.18 15.55 -12.34
N PHE A 148 -3.04 14.33 -11.81
CA PHE A 148 -2.38 13.28 -12.57
C PHE A 148 -3.16 13.10 -13.87
N GLY A 149 -2.52 13.41 -15.00
CA GLY A 149 -3.05 13.00 -16.30
C GLY A 149 -3.33 11.51 -16.25
N ALA A 150 -4.49 11.07 -16.74
CA ALA A 150 -5.02 9.71 -16.56
C ALA A 150 -4.00 8.60 -16.89
N VAL A 151 -3.25 8.15 -15.88
CA VAL A 151 -2.39 6.96 -15.97
C VAL A 151 -3.29 5.74 -15.79
N THR A 152 -3.07 4.70 -16.61
CA THR A 152 -3.70 3.40 -16.39
C THR A 152 -2.78 2.58 -15.49
N LEU A 153 -3.24 2.25 -14.28
CA LEU A 153 -2.57 1.32 -13.39
C LEU A 153 -3.01 -0.09 -13.76
N ASN A 154 -2.03 -0.92 -14.11
CA ASN A 154 -2.22 -2.33 -14.42
C ASN A 154 -1.74 -3.16 -13.23
N PHE A 155 -2.67 -3.69 -12.46
CA PHE A 155 -2.42 -4.72 -11.48
C PHE A 155 -2.39 -6.06 -12.22
N SER A 156 -1.43 -6.94 -11.93
CA SER A 156 -1.24 -8.18 -12.68
C SER A 156 -1.97 -9.36 -12.04
N THR A 157 -2.59 -10.22 -12.85
CA THR A 157 -3.06 -11.55 -12.44
C THR A 157 -1.95 -12.60 -12.48
N THR A 158 -0.87 -12.32 -13.21
CA THR A 158 0.26 -13.24 -13.30
C THR A 158 1.28 -12.88 -12.24
N PRO A 159 1.64 -13.81 -11.34
CA PRO A 159 2.82 -13.65 -10.52
C PRO A 159 4.02 -13.69 -11.47
N THR A 160 4.51 -12.53 -11.86
CA THR A 160 5.72 -12.44 -12.68
C THR A 160 6.88 -12.64 -11.72
N ASN A 161 7.30 -13.92 -11.60
CA ASN A 161 7.96 -14.50 -10.44
C ASN A 161 7.04 -14.46 -9.21
N VAL A 162 6.35 -15.57 -8.94
CA VAL A 162 5.88 -15.86 -7.58
C VAL A 162 7.15 -15.97 -6.76
N LEU A 163 7.53 -14.90 -6.07
CA LEU A 163 8.20 -15.06 -4.79
C LEU A 163 7.23 -15.95 -3.98
N PRO A 164 7.68 -17.04 -3.33
CA PRO A 164 6.80 -17.91 -2.58
C PRO A 164 5.98 -17.16 -1.52
N VAL A 165 6.44 -15.98 -1.09
CA VAL A 165 5.67 -15.04 -0.27
C VAL A 165 5.69 -13.64 -0.87
N GLU A 166 4.52 -13.02 -0.96
CA GLU A 166 4.37 -11.60 -1.26
C GLU A 166 4.31 -10.83 0.06
N LEU A 167 5.42 -10.19 0.43
CA LEU A 167 5.50 -9.41 1.67
C LEU A 167 4.75 -8.09 1.52
N PHE A 168 3.88 -7.78 2.48
CA PHE A 168 3.20 -6.49 2.55
C PHE A 168 4.11 -5.43 3.16
N TYR A 169 4.64 -5.68 4.36
CA TYR A 169 5.62 -4.83 5.04
C TYR A 169 6.50 -5.68 5.94
N PHE A 170 7.67 -5.17 6.30
CA PHE A 170 8.46 -5.64 7.44
C PHE A 170 9.14 -4.44 8.09
N LYS A 171 8.86 -4.23 9.39
CA LYS A 171 9.32 -3.06 10.13
C LYS A 171 9.78 -3.41 11.53
N GLY A 172 10.74 -2.64 12.03
CA GLY A 172 11.26 -2.75 13.40
C GLY A 172 11.10 -1.44 14.16
N GLN A 173 10.53 -1.52 15.36
CA GLN A 173 10.35 -0.38 16.25
C GLN A 173 11.06 -0.62 17.58
N LEU A 174 11.90 0.33 17.99
CA LEU A 174 12.50 0.30 19.32
C LEU A 174 11.44 0.59 20.39
N GLN A 175 11.37 -0.28 21.40
CA GLN A 175 10.49 -0.21 22.55
C GLN A 175 11.30 -0.38 23.85
N ASP A 176 10.68 -0.12 25.00
CA ASP A 176 11.35 -0.25 26.30
C ASP A 176 11.83 -1.69 26.57
N GLU A 177 11.09 -2.68 26.06
CA GLU A 177 11.39 -4.11 26.23
C GLU A 177 12.33 -4.70 25.17
N GLY A 178 12.74 -3.94 24.14
CA GLY A 178 13.56 -4.44 23.04
C GLY A 178 13.21 -3.84 21.67
N VAL A 179 13.49 -4.56 20.58
CA VAL A 179 13.03 -4.19 19.23
C VAL A 179 11.86 -5.07 18.83
N ALA A 180 10.69 -4.45 18.66
CA ALA A 180 9.50 -5.11 18.16
C ALA A 180 9.53 -5.13 16.63
N LEU A 181 9.60 -6.33 16.08
CA LEU A 181 9.51 -6.59 14.65
C LEU A 181 8.08 -6.98 14.31
N SER A 182 7.55 -6.40 13.23
CA SER A 182 6.23 -6.74 12.70
C SER A 182 6.29 -6.82 11.19
N TRP A 183 5.60 -7.81 10.62
CA TRP A 183 5.42 -7.93 9.19
C TRP A 183 4.03 -8.41 8.87
N ALA A 184 3.64 -8.19 7.61
CA ALA A 184 2.48 -8.82 7.05
C ALA A 184 2.76 -9.36 5.66
N THR A 185 2.01 -10.37 5.24
CA THR A 185 2.08 -10.97 3.89
C THR A 185 0.75 -10.75 3.17
N LEU A 186 0.79 -10.54 1.86
CA LEU A 186 -0.40 -10.48 1.00
C LEU A 186 -0.77 -11.85 0.44
N SER A 187 0.24 -12.70 0.22
CA SER A 187 0.06 -14.10 -0.15
C SER A 187 1.27 -14.93 0.29
N GLU A 188 1.01 -16.22 0.55
CA GLU A 188 2.01 -17.23 0.88
C GLU A 188 1.72 -18.49 0.06
N VAL A 189 2.76 -19.12 -0.47
CA VAL A 189 2.72 -20.35 -1.25
C VAL A 189 3.74 -21.29 -0.66
N SER A 190 3.27 -22.42 -0.14
CA SER A 190 4.10 -23.46 0.48
C SER A 190 5.05 -22.97 1.58
N ASN A 191 4.73 -21.83 2.20
CA ASN A 191 5.56 -21.20 3.22
C ASN A 191 5.50 -22.00 4.53
N SER A 192 6.62 -22.62 4.90
CA SER A 192 6.71 -23.34 6.17
C SER A 192 6.85 -22.37 7.34
N HIS A 193 7.81 -21.45 7.27
CA HIS A 193 8.13 -20.56 8.37
C HIS A 193 8.99 -19.38 7.91
N PHE A 194 9.02 -18.35 8.75
CA PHE A 194 9.98 -17.27 8.70
C PHE A 194 11.04 -17.48 9.76
N ASN A 195 12.31 -17.45 9.38
CA ASN A 195 13.39 -17.17 10.32
C ASN A 195 13.59 -15.66 10.40
N VAL A 196 13.55 -15.15 11.62
CA VAL A 196 13.89 -13.75 11.92
C VAL A 196 15.39 -13.71 12.13
N GLU A 197 16.07 -12.93 11.30
CA GLU A 197 17.52 -12.79 11.35
C GLU A 197 17.95 -11.38 11.79
N HIS A 198 19.05 -11.32 12.52
CA HIS A 198 19.63 -10.10 13.07
C HIS A 198 21.10 -9.97 12.70
N SER A 199 21.56 -8.74 12.52
CA SER A 199 22.95 -8.40 12.25
C SER A 199 23.34 -7.07 12.90
N THR A 200 24.62 -6.93 13.25
CA THR A 200 25.22 -5.68 13.73
C THR A 200 26.06 -4.95 12.67
N ASP A 201 26.27 -5.59 11.52
CA ASP A 201 27.10 -5.06 10.43
C ASP A 201 26.38 -5.05 9.06
N GLY A 202 25.12 -5.52 9.02
CA GLY A 202 24.29 -5.60 7.82
C GLY A 202 24.76 -6.64 6.80
N GLN A 203 25.73 -7.49 7.16
CA GLN A 203 26.34 -8.47 6.27
C GLN A 203 26.26 -9.88 6.83
N ASN A 204 26.62 -10.05 8.11
CA ASN A 204 26.59 -11.32 8.81
C ASN A 204 25.32 -11.38 9.65
N PHE A 205 24.36 -12.19 9.20
CA PHE A 205 23.07 -12.37 9.85
C PHE A 205 23.03 -13.69 10.61
N GLU A 206 22.43 -13.66 11.80
CA GLU A 206 22.15 -14.84 12.63
C GLU A 206 20.65 -14.98 12.89
N VAL A 207 20.17 -16.22 12.92
CA VAL A 207 18.76 -16.51 13.24
C VAL A 207 18.53 -16.31 14.73
N ILE A 208 17.61 -15.39 15.07
CA ILE A 208 17.22 -15.08 16.45
C ILE A 208 15.82 -15.57 16.80
N GLY A 209 15.02 -15.94 15.80
CA GLY A 209 13.66 -16.42 15.99
C GLY A 209 13.14 -17.21 14.80
N ARG A 210 12.10 -18.01 15.06
CA ARG A 210 11.34 -18.73 14.03
C ARG A 210 9.85 -18.56 14.31
N ILE A 211 9.11 -18.16 13.29
CA ILE A 211 7.65 -18.00 13.32
C ILE A 211 7.05 -18.86 12.22
N GLU A 212 6.08 -19.72 12.57
CA GLU A 212 5.42 -20.58 11.59
C GLU A 212 4.62 -19.74 10.57
N GLY A 213 4.76 -20.10 9.29
CA GLY A 213 4.01 -19.52 8.19
C GLY A 213 2.62 -20.15 8.08
N ALA A 214 1.82 -19.68 7.12
CA ALA A 214 0.48 -20.19 6.89
C ALA A 214 0.39 -21.27 5.78
N GLY A 215 1.52 -21.70 5.21
CA GLY A 215 1.53 -22.63 4.09
C GLY A 215 1.06 -21.95 2.81
N ASP A 216 -0.06 -22.41 2.25
CA ASP A 216 -0.74 -21.77 1.12
C ASP A 216 -1.83 -20.83 1.66
N HIS A 217 -1.62 -19.52 1.56
CA HIS A 217 -2.57 -18.50 1.99
C HIS A 217 -2.67 -17.35 0.98
N VAL A 218 -3.87 -16.82 0.81
CA VAL A 218 -4.12 -15.64 -0.01
C VAL A 218 -4.97 -14.66 0.79
N GLY A 219 -4.46 -13.44 0.97
CA GLY A 219 -5.01 -12.44 1.87
C GLY A 219 -4.02 -12.04 2.97
N LEU A 220 -4.31 -10.92 3.64
CA LEU A 220 -3.43 -10.33 4.65
C LEU A 220 -3.26 -11.26 5.86
N LEU A 221 -2.01 -11.51 6.24
CA LEU A 221 -1.65 -12.14 7.51
C LEU A 221 -0.60 -11.31 8.23
N GLU A 222 -0.80 -11.11 9.53
CA GLU A 222 0.10 -10.32 10.38
C GLU A 222 0.89 -11.20 11.34
N TYR A 223 2.15 -10.84 11.52
CA TYR A 223 3.11 -11.56 12.35
C TYR A 223 3.92 -10.57 13.19
N SER A 224 4.46 -11.06 14.31
CA SER A 224 5.33 -10.26 15.17
C SER A 224 6.38 -11.09 15.88
N PHE A 225 7.50 -10.44 16.19
CA PHE A 225 8.59 -10.99 16.98
C PHE A 225 9.23 -9.89 17.83
N LEU A 226 9.58 -10.19 19.08
CA LEU A 226 10.24 -9.24 19.97
C LEU A 226 11.68 -9.69 20.24
N ASP A 227 12.66 -8.95 19.72
CA ASP A 227 14.05 -9.09 20.15
C ASP A 227 14.24 -8.34 21.47
N LYS A 228 14.35 -9.09 22.57
CA LYS A 228 14.53 -8.54 23.93
C LYS A 228 15.97 -8.14 24.25
N PHE A 229 16.93 -8.53 23.41
CA PHE A 229 18.35 -8.34 23.68
C PHE A 229 19.09 -7.78 22.45
N PRO A 230 18.61 -6.67 21.86
CA PRO A 230 19.27 -6.07 20.72
C PRO A 230 20.69 -5.64 21.10
N ALA A 231 21.61 -5.71 20.14
CA ALA A 231 22.97 -5.23 20.36
C ALA A 231 22.98 -3.71 20.56
N LYS A 232 24.02 -3.20 21.23
CA LYS A 232 24.21 -1.75 21.35
C LYS A 232 24.61 -1.17 20.00
N GLY A 233 23.92 -0.12 19.57
CA GLY A 233 24.20 0.58 18.32
C GLY A 233 23.17 0.26 17.24
N VAL A 234 23.62 0.23 16.00
CA VAL A 234 22.76 -0.08 14.84
C VAL A 234 22.51 -1.58 14.79
N ASN A 235 21.25 -1.95 14.59
CA ASN A 235 20.81 -3.33 14.43
C ASN A 235 20.07 -3.43 13.10
N TYR A 236 20.39 -4.45 12.33
CA TYR A 236 19.78 -4.76 11.05
C TYR A 236 18.95 -6.04 11.20
N TYR A 237 17.79 -6.09 10.56
CA TYR A 237 16.91 -7.25 10.61
C TYR A 237 16.47 -7.62 9.21
N ARG A 238 16.21 -8.90 8.99
CA ARG A 238 15.56 -9.40 7.78
C ARG A 238 14.77 -10.65 8.09
N LEU A 239 13.86 -10.98 7.19
CA LEU A 239 13.17 -12.26 7.18
C LEU A 239 13.86 -13.18 6.19
N GLN A 240 14.09 -14.42 6.61
CA GLN A 240 14.31 -15.54 5.70
C GLN A 240 13.03 -16.35 5.65
N GLN A 241 12.36 -16.33 4.51
CA GLN A 241 11.17 -17.10 4.24
C GLN A 241 11.58 -18.50 3.76
N VAL A 242 11.03 -19.56 4.34
CA VAL A 242 11.44 -20.95 4.07
C VAL A 242 10.23 -21.80 3.66
N ASP A 243 10.33 -22.46 2.52
CA ASP A 243 9.32 -23.37 2.00
C ASP A 243 9.39 -24.76 2.65
N TYR A 244 8.31 -25.56 2.51
CA TYR A 244 8.29 -26.95 3.01
C TYR A 244 9.34 -27.87 2.37
N ASP A 245 9.85 -27.54 1.18
CA ASP A 245 10.90 -28.28 0.49
C ASP A 245 12.32 -27.77 0.79
N GLY A 246 12.44 -26.71 1.61
CA GLY A 246 13.68 -26.12 2.06
C GLY A 246 14.26 -25.03 1.16
N HIS A 247 13.58 -24.64 0.08
CA HIS A 247 13.91 -23.40 -0.62
C HIS A 247 13.66 -22.19 0.29
N PHE A 248 14.41 -21.11 0.06
CA PHE A 248 14.26 -19.90 0.86
C PHE A 248 14.60 -18.65 0.08
N GLU A 249 14.01 -17.53 0.52
CA GLU A 249 14.27 -16.19 0.03
C GLU A 249 14.41 -15.20 1.22
N TYR A 250 15.05 -14.06 0.98
CA TYR A 250 15.24 -13.03 1.99
C TYR A 250 14.41 -11.78 1.68
N SER A 251 13.88 -11.14 2.72
CA SER A 251 13.37 -9.77 2.61
C SER A 251 14.53 -8.78 2.38
N GLU A 252 14.17 -7.55 2.01
CA GLU A 252 15.08 -6.41 2.15
C GLU A 252 15.41 -6.15 3.63
N VAL A 253 16.51 -5.43 3.87
CA VAL A 253 17.10 -5.11 5.19
C VAL A 253 16.86 -3.65 5.53
#